data_AF-A0A842S8Y8-F1
#
_entry.id   AF-A0A842S8Y8-F1
#
_cell.length_a   1.000
_cell.length_b   1.000
_cell.length_c   1.000
_cell.angle_alpha   90.00
_cell.angle_beta   90.00
_cell.angle_gamma   90.00
#
_symmetry.space_group_name_H-M   'P 1'
#
loop_
_entity.id
_entity.type
_entity.pdbx_description
1 polymer ?
#
loop_
_entity_poly.entity_id
_entity_poly.type
_entity_poly.pdbx_seq_one_letter_code
_entity_poly.pdbx_strand_id
1 'polypeptide(L)'
;MFEELQKLWESDTIKPSFNYVHVVLALYIFGEHPEGIGRYRLKSDLLIGSGTARSLINRLSETIDFIKVHEQNKRKGHVLTQKGQNFLHKTKERIILLDEGDLAALKDLIIDYENIYSFLSMVKEASGKIKSGIEQRDAAIKVDGLGATCLIYDGESFQFPSKSNLMTIDEKIEIKNEIQSYLKKIINNLPDMNLEEKDVIVIGLGDSFEKARLASINAALSLI
;
A
#
# COMPACT_ATOMS: atom_id res chain seq x y z
N MET A 1 3.95 1.88 -14.89
CA MET A 1 2.74 2.44 -14.24
C MET A 1 2.92 3.89 -13.78
N PHE A 2 4.09 4.28 -13.24
CA PHE A 2 4.28 5.56 -12.57
C PHE A 2 5.08 6.62 -13.34
N GLU A 3 5.18 6.51 -14.66
CA GLU A 3 5.96 7.46 -15.48
C GLU A 3 5.46 8.90 -15.31
N GLU A 4 4.15 9.11 -15.25
CA GLU A 4 3.58 10.45 -15.06
C GLU A 4 3.88 11.09 -13.69
N LEU A 5 4.29 10.29 -12.70
CA LEU A 5 4.71 10.79 -11.39
C LEU A 5 6.16 11.28 -11.40
N GLN A 6 6.99 10.95 -12.39
CA GLN A 6 8.41 11.34 -12.42
C GLN A 6 8.61 12.85 -12.28
N LYS A 7 7.69 13.64 -12.87
CA LYS A 7 7.66 15.11 -12.79
C LYS A 7 7.59 15.63 -11.35
N LEU A 8 7.07 14.84 -10.41
CA LEU A 8 7.03 15.22 -9.00
C LEU A 8 8.42 15.37 -8.39
N TRP A 9 9.46 14.71 -8.91
CA TRP A 9 10.82 14.80 -8.37
C TRP A 9 11.75 15.68 -9.20
N GLU A 10 11.27 16.22 -10.32
CA GLU A 10 12.00 17.22 -11.10
C GLU A 10 12.15 18.52 -10.26
N SER A 11 13.39 18.95 -10.07
CA SER A 11 13.75 20.13 -9.27
C SER A 11 15.14 20.60 -9.66
N ASP A 12 15.27 21.88 -10.01
CA ASP A 12 16.56 22.52 -10.31
C ASP A 12 17.38 22.83 -9.04
N THR A 13 16.78 22.63 -7.87
CA THR A 13 17.39 22.95 -6.57
C THR A 13 17.46 21.70 -5.70
N ILE A 14 16.57 21.59 -4.72
CA ILE A 14 16.54 20.50 -3.75
C ILE A 14 15.50 19.48 -4.22
N LYS A 15 15.91 18.21 -4.30
CA LYS A 15 14.99 17.11 -4.59
C LYS A 15 13.97 16.96 -3.46
N PRO A 16 12.68 16.74 -3.77
CA PRO A 16 11.69 16.47 -2.74
C PRO A 16 12.05 15.25 -1.90
N SER A 17 11.75 15.32 -0.60
CA SER A 17 12.07 14.27 0.38
C SER A 17 10.98 13.22 0.56
N PHE A 18 9.86 13.31 -0.18
CA PHE A 18 8.84 12.27 -0.19
C PHE A 18 9.13 11.21 -1.27
N ASN A 19 8.56 10.02 -1.10
CA ASN A 19 8.72 8.87 -2.01
C ASN A 19 7.38 8.50 -2.68
N TYR A 20 7.40 7.55 -3.61
CA TYR A 20 6.20 7.06 -4.30
C TYR A 20 5.08 6.62 -3.35
N VAL A 21 5.42 5.96 -2.25
CA VAL A 21 4.44 5.56 -1.22
C VAL A 21 3.64 6.75 -0.68
N HIS A 22 4.28 7.89 -0.43
CA HIS A 22 3.59 9.08 0.09
C HIS A 22 2.65 9.66 -0.95
N VAL A 23 3.06 9.65 -2.23
CA VAL A 23 2.23 10.12 -3.35
C VAL A 23 1.00 9.22 -3.51
N VAL A 24 1.22 7.90 -3.60
CA VAL A 24 0.15 6.93 -3.83
C VAL A 24 -0.81 6.93 -2.65
N LEU A 25 -0.32 6.79 -1.41
CA LEU A 25 -1.17 6.81 -0.22
C LEU A 25 -1.92 8.14 -0.06
N ALA A 26 -1.32 9.28 -0.40
CA ALA A 26 -2.04 10.55 -0.41
C ALA A 26 -3.28 10.51 -1.32
N LEU A 27 -3.16 9.93 -2.51
CA LEU A 27 -4.28 9.83 -3.45
C LEU A 27 -5.38 8.88 -2.94
N TYR A 28 -5.03 7.77 -2.27
CA TYR A 28 -6.01 6.93 -1.58
C TYR A 28 -6.77 7.73 -0.52
N ILE A 29 -6.04 8.46 0.35
CA ILE A 29 -6.64 9.30 1.40
C ILE A 29 -7.57 10.36 0.79
N PHE A 30 -7.16 11.06 -0.28
CA PHE A 30 -8.05 12.01 -0.94
C PHE A 30 -9.27 11.34 -1.59
N GLY A 31 -9.13 10.11 -2.10
CA GLY A 31 -10.23 9.35 -2.68
C GLY A 31 -11.25 8.84 -1.66
N GLU A 32 -10.80 8.57 -0.44
CA GLU A 32 -11.66 8.20 0.70
C GLU A 32 -12.35 9.42 1.34
N HIS A 33 -11.82 10.62 1.09
CA HIS A 33 -12.29 11.88 1.65
C HIS A 33 -12.68 12.89 0.57
N PRO A 34 -13.78 12.65 -0.18
CA PRO A 34 -14.24 13.55 -1.24
C PRO A 34 -14.64 14.94 -0.70
N GLU A 35 -14.92 15.07 0.60
CA GLU A 35 -15.15 16.33 1.28
C GLU A 35 -13.88 17.18 1.44
N GLY A 36 -12.69 16.61 1.29
CA GLY A 36 -11.41 17.30 1.28
C GLY A 36 -10.53 17.05 2.50
N ILE A 37 -9.21 17.11 2.26
CA ILE A 37 -8.17 16.88 3.27
C ILE A 37 -7.22 18.08 3.36
N GLY A 38 -7.00 18.51 4.59
CA GLY A 38 -6.03 19.55 4.93
C GLY A 38 -4.60 19.02 5.08
N ARG A 39 -3.62 19.90 4.89
CA ARG A 39 -2.18 19.57 4.99
C ARG A 39 -1.78 18.93 6.33
N TYR A 40 -2.37 19.37 7.44
CA TYR A 40 -2.01 18.84 8.76
C TYR A 40 -2.44 17.39 8.96
N ARG A 41 -3.63 17.03 8.46
CA ARG A 41 -4.11 15.66 8.47
C ARG A 41 -3.26 14.79 7.55
N LEU A 42 -3.03 15.24 6.31
CA LEU A 42 -2.15 14.53 5.36
C LEU A 42 -0.74 14.30 5.91
N LYS A 43 -0.17 15.28 6.62
CA LYS A 43 1.13 15.16 7.29
C LYS A 43 1.13 14.00 8.30
N SER A 44 0.09 13.92 9.14
CA SER A 44 -0.05 12.88 10.17
C SER A 44 -0.21 11.51 9.52
N ASP A 45 -1.14 11.41 8.57
CA ASP A 45 -1.49 10.14 7.91
C ASP A 45 -0.33 9.54 7.09
N LEU A 46 0.59 10.38 6.61
CA LEU A 46 1.76 9.96 5.84
C LEU A 46 3.06 9.92 6.65
N LEU A 47 3.04 10.30 7.93
CA LEU A 47 4.24 10.39 8.80
C LEU A 47 5.39 11.21 8.23
N ILE A 48 5.08 12.31 7.53
CA ILE A 48 6.09 13.19 6.90
C ILE A 48 6.23 14.53 7.63
N GLY A 49 7.34 15.23 7.41
CA GLY A 49 7.55 16.57 7.96
C GLY A 49 6.61 17.63 7.36
N SER A 50 6.36 18.72 8.07
CA SER A 50 5.48 19.82 7.62
C SER A 50 5.92 20.44 6.28
N GLY A 51 7.23 20.59 6.07
CA GLY A 51 7.81 21.06 4.81
C GLY A 51 7.56 20.08 3.67
N THR A 52 7.77 18.78 3.93
CA THR A 52 7.50 17.70 2.97
C THR A 52 6.02 17.64 2.59
N ALA A 53 5.10 17.74 3.55
CA ALA A 53 3.66 17.75 3.27
C ALA A 53 3.25 18.96 2.42
N ARG A 54 3.82 20.14 2.68
CA ARG A 54 3.58 21.32 1.83
C ARG A 54 4.10 21.10 0.41
N SER A 55 5.33 20.58 0.28
CA SER A 55 5.94 20.28 -1.03
C SER A 55 5.11 19.26 -1.81
N LEU A 56 4.68 18.18 -1.15
CA LEU A 56 3.84 17.15 -1.75
C LEU A 56 2.52 17.72 -2.29
N ILE A 57 1.78 18.48 -1.46
CA ILE A 57 0.52 19.10 -1.89
C ILE A 57 0.75 20.02 -3.09
N ASN A 58 1.72 20.92 -2.99
CA ASN A 58 1.99 21.87 -4.07
C ASN A 58 2.33 21.15 -5.38
N ARG A 59 3.11 20.07 -5.34
CA ARG A 59 3.47 19.32 -6.54
C ARG A 59 2.30 18.51 -7.09
N LEU A 60 1.50 17.89 -6.23
CA LEU A 60 0.26 17.22 -6.64
C LEU A 60 -0.72 18.19 -7.30
N SER A 61 -0.82 19.44 -6.83
CA SER A 61 -1.74 20.43 -7.40
C SER A 61 -1.18 21.18 -8.60
N GLU A 62 0.04 21.70 -8.50
CA GLU A 62 0.61 22.65 -9.46
C GLU A 62 1.44 21.97 -10.55
N THR A 63 2.08 20.82 -10.25
CA THR A 63 2.97 20.14 -11.21
C THR A 63 2.23 19.12 -12.07
N ILE A 64 1.35 18.32 -11.45
CA ILE A 64 0.67 17.22 -12.16
C ILE A 64 -0.86 17.32 -12.20
N ASP A 65 -1.45 18.31 -11.52
CA ASP A 65 -2.91 18.58 -11.49
C ASP A 65 -3.76 17.39 -11.03
N PHE A 66 -3.33 16.71 -9.97
CA PHE A 66 -4.05 15.56 -9.39
C PHE A 66 -4.99 15.97 -8.26
N ILE A 67 -4.70 17.09 -7.59
CA ILE A 67 -5.55 17.64 -6.53
C ILE A 67 -5.81 19.12 -6.76
N LYS A 68 -6.95 19.60 -6.28
CA LYS A 68 -7.31 21.02 -6.28
C LYS A 68 -7.90 21.42 -4.94
N VAL A 69 -7.85 22.70 -4.61
CA VAL A 69 -8.54 23.23 -3.41
C VAL A 69 -10.04 23.03 -3.58
N HIS A 70 -10.73 22.63 -2.51
CA HIS A 70 -12.18 22.41 -2.53
C HIS A 70 -12.91 23.72 -2.87
N GLU A 71 -13.61 23.73 -4.01
CA GLU A 71 -14.18 24.96 -4.61
C GLU A 71 -15.19 25.65 -3.70
N GLN A 72 -16.06 24.88 -3.04
CA GLN A 72 -17.13 25.42 -2.21
C GLN A 72 -16.67 25.80 -0.79
N ASN A 73 -15.56 25.25 -0.29
CA ASN A 73 -15.10 25.50 1.07
C ASN A 73 -13.59 25.26 1.20
N LYS A 74 -12.81 26.33 1.02
CA LYS A 74 -11.35 26.29 1.11
C LYS A 74 -10.83 25.78 2.48
N ARG A 75 -11.63 25.85 3.55
CA ARG A 75 -11.24 25.32 4.88
C ARG A 75 -11.18 23.80 4.91
N LYS A 76 -11.84 23.11 3.98
CA LYS A 76 -11.78 21.64 3.86
C LYS A 76 -10.48 21.15 3.20
N GLY A 77 -9.66 22.03 2.63
CA GLY A 77 -8.38 21.66 2.03
C GLY A 77 -8.53 21.25 0.57
N HIS A 78 -7.94 20.10 0.20
CA HIS A 78 -7.82 19.67 -1.20
C HIS A 78 -8.62 18.40 -1.47
N VAL A 79 -9.05 18.24 -2.72
CA VAL A 79 -9.81 17.10 -3.25
C VAL A 79 -9.15 16.64 -4.56
N LEU A 80 -9.39 15.40 -4.99
CA LEU A 80 -8.92 14.92 -6.28
C LEU A 80 -9.55 15.70 -7.44
N THR A 81 -8.74 15.99 -8.46
CA THR A 81 -9.24 16.39 -9.79
C THR A 81 -9.72 15.15 -10.55
N GLN A 82 -10.37 15.33 -11.71
CA GLN A 82 -10.71 14.19 -12.58
C GLN A 82 -9.47 13.39 -13.00
N LYS A 83 -8.35 14.07 -13.24
CA LYS A 83 -7.09 13.44 -13.60
C LYS A 83 -6.55 12.59 -12.44
N GLY A 84 -6.57 13.14 -11.22
CA GLY A 84 -6.19 12.39 -10.01
C GLY A 84 -7.10 11.19 -9.74
N GLN A 85 -8.42 11.33 -9.95
CA GLN A 85 -9.37 10.23 -9.85
C GLN A 85 -9.08 9.11 -10.87
N ASN A 86 -8.80 9.47 -12.12
CA ASN A 86 -8.49 8.50 -13.17
C ASN A 86 -7.18 7.74 -12.86
N PHE A 87 -6.16 8.43 -12.35
CA PHE A 87 -4.93 7.77 -11.91
C PHE A 87 -5.15 6.86 -10.70
N LEU A 88 -5.91 7.34 -9.71
CA LEU A 88 -6.25 6.52 -8.54
C LEU A 88 -7.03 5.28 -8.96
N HIS A 89 -7.97 5.39 -9.89
CA HIS A 89 -8.74 4.25 -10.41
C HIS A 89 -7.82 3.19 -11.03
N LYS A 90 -6.91 3.59 -11.93
CA LYS A 90 -5.90 2.69 -12.52
C LYS A 90 -4.96 2.07 -11.47
N THR A 91 -4.64 2.84 -10.43
CA THR A 91 -3.82 2.33 -9.32
C THR A 91 -4.60 1.31 -8.51
N LYS A 92 -5.90 1.53 -8.25
CA LYS A 92 -6.81 0.60 -7.56
C LYS A 92 -7.05 -0.70 -8.33
N GLU A 93 -6.95 -0.70 -9.66
CA GLU A 93 -6.96 -1.93 -10.46
C GLU A 93 -5.74 -2.82 -10.19
N ARG A 94 -4.64 -2.26 -9.66
CA ARG A 94 -3.40 -3.00 -9.42
C ARG A 94 -3.08 -3.20 -7.95
N ILE A 95 -3.30 -2.20 -7.11
CA ILE A 95 -3.09 -2.24 -5.66
C ILE A 95 -4.41 -1.98 -4.97
N ILE A 96 -4.84 -2.89 -4.12
CA ILE A 96 -6.02 -2.71 -3.29
C ILE A 96 -5.56 -2.57 -1.85
N LEU A 97 -6.00 -1.50 -1.20
CA LEU A 97 -5.88 -1.37 0.25
C LEU A 97 -7.09 -2.08 0.86
N LEU A 98 -6.82 -3.04 1.74
CA LEU A 98 -7.88 -3.78 2.40
C LEU A 98 -8.24 -3.05 3.70
N ASP A 99 -7.56 -3.36 4.81
CA ASP A 99 -7.68 -2.64 6.07
C ASP A 99 -6.60 -3.12 7.06
N GLU A 100 -6.72 -2.71 8.32
CA GLU A 100 -6.04 -3.32 9.46
C GLU A 100 -6.29 -4.84 9.52
N GLY A 101 -5.22 -5.59 9.81
CA GLY A 101 -5.31 -7.03 10.02
C GLY A 101 -5.43 -7.41 11.48
N ASP A 102 -6.32 -8.35 11.78
CA ASP A 102 -6.40 -9.05 13.05
C ASP A 102 -5.10 -9.84 13.32
N LEU A 103 -4.29 -9.32 14.24
CA LEU A 103 -3.02 -9.91 14.64
C LEU A 103 -3.19 -11.30 15.26
N ALA A 104 -4.30 -11.57 15.94
CA ALA A 104 -4.55 -12.89 16.52
C ALA A 104 -4.75 -13.95 15.43
N ALA A 105 -5.41 -13.57 14.33
CA ALA A 105 -5.55 -14.41 13.15
C ALA A 105 -4.22 -14.54 12.37
N LEU A 106 -3.39 -13.50 12.34
CA LEU A 106 -2.16 -13.45 11.55
C LEU A 106 -0.89 -13.89 12.29
N LYS A 107 -0.97 -14.27 13.57
CA LYS A 107 0.17 -14.53 14.47
C LYS A 107 1.24 -15.49 13.93
N ASP A 108 0.85 -16.48 13.12
CA ASP A 108 1.78 -17.47 12.55
C ASP A 108 2.50 -16.97 11.29
N LEU A 109 2.10 -15.81 10.75
CA LEU A 109 2.68 -15.17 9.56
C LEU A 109 3.59 -13.97 9.88
N ILE A 110 3.58 -13.51 11.13
CA ILE A 110 4.22 -12.28 11.57
C ILE A 110 5.22 -12.57 12.68
N ILE A 111 6.29 -11.80 12.73
CA ILE A 111 7.29 -11.87 13.80
C ILE A 111 6.91 -10.82 14.83
N ASP A 112 6.87 -11.23 16.10
CA ASP A 112 6.63 -10.35 17.26
C ASP A 112 5.28 -9.62 17.20
N TYR A 113 4.21 -10.28 17.68
CA TYR A 113 2.83 -9.79 17.56
C TYR A 113 2.38 -8.90 18.73
N GLU A 114 3.24 -8.63 19.71
CA GLU A 114 2.90 -7.79 20.86
C GLU A 114 3.16 -6.31 20.57
N ASN A 115 2.16 -5.46 20.81
CA ASN A 115 2.23 -4.00 20.63
C ASN A 115 2.60 -3.53 19.21
N ILE A 116 2.29 -4.34 18.19
CA ILE A 116 2.41 -3.96 16.78
C ILE A 116 1.04 -3.82 16.13
N TYR A 117 1.02 -3.31 14.92
CA TYR A 117 -0.15 -3.16 14.04
C TYR A 117 0.16 -3.86 12.71
N SER A 118 -0.90 -4.31 12.02
CA SER A 118 -0.77 -4.88 10.68
C SER A 118 -1.72 -4.19 9.70
N PHE A 119 -1.30 -4.04 8.45
CA PHE A 119 -2.16 -3.52 7.38
C PHE A 119 -2.04 -4.39 6.15
N LEU A 120 -3.18 -4.78 5.57
CA LEU A 120 -3.21 -5.65 4.40
C LEU A 120 -3.39 -4.84 3.10
N SER A 121 -2.55 -5.14 2.13
CA SER A 121 -2.73 -4.70 0.75
C SER A 121 -2.72 -5.93 -0.18
N MET A 122 -3.43 -5.87 -1.29
CA MET A 122 -3.39 -6.89 -2.33
C MET A 122 -2.87 -6.30 -3.64
N VAL A 123 -2.00 -7.02 -4.33
CA VAL A 123 -1.45 -6.63 -5.63
C VAL A 123 -1.87 -7.64 -6.69
N LYS A 124 -2.57 -7.16 -7.72
CA LYS A 124 -3.11 -7.98 -8.79
C LYS A 124 -2.01 -8.44 -9.75
N GLU A 125 -2.05 -9.72 -10.11
CA GLU A 125 -1.12 -10.38 -11.06
C GLU A 125 0.37 -10.10 -10.76
N ALA A 126 0.76 -10.23 -9.49
CA ALA A 126 2.08 -9.82 -9.00
C ALA A 126 3.03 -10.98 -8.70
N SER A 127 2.56 -12.24 -8.74
CA SER A 127 3.38 -13.40 -8.35
C SER A 127 4.67 -13.55 -9.17
N GLY A 128 4.69 -13.10 -10.44
CA GLY A 128 5.89 -13.14 -11.28
C GLY A 128 6.99 -12.15 -10.88
N LYS A 129 6.69 -11.18 -10.00
CA LYS A 129 7.63 -10.16 -9.53
C LYS A 129 8.14 -10.43 -8.12
N ILE A 130 7.53 -11.37 -7.40
CA ILE A 130 7.97 -11.77 -6.08
C ILE A 130 8.89 -12.99 -6.17
N LYS A 131 10.02 -12.95 -5.46
CA LYS A 131 10.97 -14.07 -5.35
C LYS A 131 10.82 -14.77 -4.03
N SER A 132 11.36 -14.19 -2.97
CA SER A 132 11.25 -14.74 -1.61
C SER A 132 10.52 -13.82 -0.64
N GLY A 133 9.99 -12.68 -1.11
CA GLY A 133 9.37 -11.66 -0.27
C GLY A 133 10.37 -10.82 0.56
N ILE A 134 11.67 -11.08 0.45
CA ILE A 134 12.70 -10.36 1.22
C ILE A 134 12.81 -8.92 0.72
N GLU A 135 12.73 -8.71 -0.60
CA GLU A 135 12.74 -7.39 -1.21
C GLU A 135 11.56 -6.53 -0.73
N GLN A 136 10.40 -7.14 -0.55
CA GLN A 136 9.19 -6.48 -0.03
C GLN A 136 9.33 -6.16 1.45
N ARG A 137 9.88 -7.07 2.25
CA ARG A 137 10.19 -6.80 3.67
C ARG A 137 11.17 -5.63 3.80
N ASP A 138 12.25 -5.63 3.03
CA ASP A 138 13.24 -4.57 3.06
C ASP A 138 12.66 -3.24 2.53
N ALA A 139 11.74 -3.29 1.57
CA ALA A 139 10.97 -2.12 1.13
C ALA A 139 10.09 -1.56 2.27
N ALA A 140 9.40 -2.41 3.04
CA ALA A 140 8.63 -1.98 4.20
C ALA A 140 9.52 -1.32 5.28
N ILE A 141 10.70 -1.87 5.55
CA ILE A 141 11.65 -1.32 6.53
C ILE A 141 12.18 0.05 6.11
N LYS A 142 12.36 0.30 4.79
CA LYS A 142 12.82 1.60 4.26
C LYS A 142 11.87 2.78 4.54
N VAL A 143 10.64 2.51 4.95
CA VAL A 143 9.63 3.52 5.29
C VAL A 143 9.25 3.46 6.77
N ASP A 144 10.21 3.05 7.61
CA ASP A 144 10.09 2.93 9.07
C ASP A 144 9.04 1.90 9.54
N GLY A 145 8.68 0.94 8.68
CA GLY A 145 7.93 -0.24 9.04
C GLY A 145 8.79 -1.29 9.76
N LEU A 146 8.15 -2.22 10.48
CA LEU A 146 8.83 -3.34 11.13
C LEU A 146 9.11 -4.51 10.16
N GLY A 147 8.43 -4.52 9.01
CA GLY A 147 8.62 -5.52 7.97
C GLY A 147 7.36 -5.72 7.13
N ALA A 148 7.42 -6.72 6.25
CA ALA A 148 6.25 -7.20 5.53
C ALA A 148 6.37 -8.70 5.25
N THR A 149 5.23 -9.39 5.31
CA THR A 149 5.07 -10.77 4.84
C THR A 149 4.23 -10.75 3.58
N CYS A 150 4.61 -11.53 2.57
CA CYS A 150 3.88 -11.62 1.32
C CYS A 150 3.45 -13.06 1.07
N LEU A 151 2.22 -13.27 0.60
CA LEU A 151 1.71 -14.58 0.21
C LEU A 151 1.12 -14.49 -1.20
N ILE A 152 1.32 -15.54 -1.99
CA ILE A 152 0.81 -15.68 -3.35
C ILE A 152 -0.46 -16.53 -3.32
N TYR A 153 -1.51 -16.11 -4.02
CA TYR A 153 -2.67 -16.95 -4.27
C TYR A 153 -2.46 -17.79 -5.54
N ASP A 154 -2.56 -19.11 -5.42
CA ASP A 154 -2.36 -20.04 -6.53
C ASP A 154 -3.66 -20.47 -7.24
N GLY A 155 -4.77 -19.77 -6.96
CA GLY A 155 -6.09 -20.12 -7.46
C GLY A 155 -6.94 -20.89 -6.44
N GLU A 156 -6.30 -21.54 -5.46
CA GLU A 156 -6.97 -22.29 -4.41
C GLU A 156 -6.58 -21.83 -3.01
N SER A 157 -5.31 -21.55 -2.76
CA SER A 157 -4.74 -21.28 -1.44
C SER A 157 -3.66 -20.19 -1.48
N PHE A 158 -3.45 -19.52 -0.35
CA PHE A 158 -2.29 -18.66 -0.16
C PHE A 158 -1.06 -19.50 0.18
N GLN A 159 0.08 -19.16 -0.41
CA GLN A 159 1.36 -19.83 -0.18
C GLN A 159 2.48 -18.82 0.00
N PHE A 160 3.50 -19.17 0.77
CA PHE A 160 4.72 -18.37 0.82
C PHE A 160 5.43 -18.35 -0.54
N PRO A 161 6.06 -17.23 -0.91
CA PRO A 161 6.86 -17.14 -2.13
C PRO A 161 8.07 -18.07 -2.03
N SER A 162 8.17 -19.04 -2.94
CA SER A 162 9.29 -19.96 -3.00
C SER A 162 10.40 -19.43 -3.91
N LYS A 163 11.67 -19.62 -3.49
CA LYS A 163 12.86 -19.22 -4.25
C LYS A 163 13.04 -19.95 -5.59
N SER A 164 12.24 -20.97 -5.88
CA SER A 164 12.37 -21.75 -7.12
C SER A 164 11.12 -22.57 -7.40
N ASN A 165 10.79 -22.76 -8.69
CA ASN A 165 9.90 -23.83 -9.17
C ASN A 165 10.46 -25.26 -8.89
N LEU A 166 11.43 -25.39 -7.98
CA LEU A 166 12.20 -26.60 -7.67
C LEU A 166 12.08 -27.03 -6.20
N MET A 167 11.31 -26.32 -5.37
CA MET A 167 10.94 -26.90 -4.07
C MET A 167 10.03 -28.10 -4.35
N THR A 168 10.43 -29.26 -3.85
CA THR A 168 9.57 -30.44 -3.84
C THR A 168 8.31 -30.11 -3.05
N ILE A 169 7.19 -30.77 -3.38
CA ILE A 169 5.89 -30.56 -2.74
C ILE A 169 5.99 -30.64 -1.20
N ASP A 170 6.96 -31.39 -0.69
CA ASP A 170 7.21 -31.62 0.74
C ASP A 170 7.92 -30.47 1.49
N GLU A 171 8.40 -29.43 0.80
CA GLU A 171 9.10 -28.28 1.43
C GLU A 171 8.24 -26.99 1.48
N LYS A 172 7.03 -27.03 0.94
CA LYS A 172 6.10 -25.89 1.04
C LYS A 172 5.61 -25.76 2.48
N ILE A 173 5.94 -24.65 3.12
CA ILE A 173 5.35 -24.28 4.41
C ILE A 173 3.86 -24.04 4.18
N GLU A 174 3.05 -24.96 4.67
CA GLU A 174 1.59 -24.88 4.57
C GLU A 174 1.05 -23.81 5.52
N ILE A 175 0.20 -22.93 4.99
CA ILE A 175 -0.47 -21.90 5.78
C ILE A 175 -1.75 -22.51 6.34
N LYS A 176 -1.93 -22.39 7.67
CA LYS A 176 -3.08 -22.94 8.39
C LYS A 176 -4.42 -22.49 7.80
N ASN A 177 -5.39 -23.40 7.79
CA ASN A 177 -6.71 -23.19 7.19
C ASN A 177 -7.49 -22.01 7.79
N GLU A 178 -7.29 -21.71 9.07
CA GLU A 178 -7.91 -20.57 9.74
C GLU A 178 -7.44 -19.25 9.11
N ILE A 179 -6.14 -19.16 8.81
CA ILE A 179 -5.52 -17.99 8.19
C ILE A 179 -5.97 -17.85 6.74
N GLN A 180 -6.00 -18.97 6.00
CA GLN A 180 -6.55 -19.02 4.63
C GLN A 180 -7.97 -18.46 4.59
N SER A 181 -8.82 -18.96 5.50
CA SER A 181 -10.23 -18.58 5.59
C SER A 181 -10.41 -17.12 5.98
N TYR A 182 -9.59 -16.63 6.92
CA TYR A 182 -9.57 -15.23 7.33
C TYR A 182 -9.23 -14.29 6.17
N LEU A 183 -8.14 -14.56 5.45
CA LEU A 183 -7.71 -13.72 4.32
C LEU A 183 -8.74 -13.73 3.19
N LYS A 184 -9.25 -14.91 2.81
CA LYS A 184 -10.31 -15.02 1.79
C LYS A 184 -11.58 -14.27 2.19
N LYS A 185 -11.98 -14.34 3.47
CA LYS A 185 -13.16 -13.65 3.98
C LYS A 185 -13.03 -12.13 3.87
N ILE A 186 -11.87 -11.57 4.22
CA ILE A 186 -11.64 -10.12 4.09
C ILE A 186 -11.78 -9.66 2.64
N ILE A 187 -11.18 -10.40 1.72
CA ILE A 187 -11.16 -10.03 0.30
C ILE A 187 -12.56 -10.16 -0.30
N ASN A 188 -13.26 -11.27 -0.01
CA ASN A 188 -14.61 -11.51 -0.54
C ASN A 188 -15.69 -10.57 0.02
N ASN A 189 -15.41 -9.87 1.12
CA ASN A 189 -16.32 -8.85 1.66
C ASN A 189 -16.23 -7.52 0.91
N LEU A 190 -15.24 -7.35 0.03
CA LEU A 190 -15.11 -6.13 -0.76
C LEU A 190 -15.99 -6.20 -2.01
N PRO A 191 -16.76 -5.14 -2.30
CA PRO A 191 -17.59 -5.09 -3.50
C PRO A 191 -16.72 -5.11 -4.76
N ASP A 192 -17.18 -5.85 -5.77
CA ASP A 192 -16.56 -5.95 -7.10
C ASP A 192 -15.11 -6.46 -7.11
N MET A 193 -14.74 -7.24 -6.09
CA MET A 193 -13.38 -7.76 -5.91
C MET A 193 -13.36 -9.28 -5.87
N ASN A 194 -12.61 -9.87 -6.80
CA ASN A 194 -12.34 -11.30 -6.81
C ASN A 194 -10.84 -11.55 -6.62
N LEU A 195 -10.55 -12.52 -5.77
CA LEU A 195 -9.23 -13.10 -5.63
C LEU A 195 -8.95 -13.97 -6.85
N GLU A 196 -7.84 -13.71 -7.53
CA GLU A 196 -7.44 -14.41 -8.76
C GLU A 196 -6.07 -15.05 -8.59
N GLU A 197 -5.83 -16.13 -9.35
CA GLU A 197 -4.51 -16.75 -9.41
C GLU A 197 -3.44 -15.68 -9.71
N LYS A 198 -2.31 -15.76 -9.02
CA LYS A 198 -1.16 -14.83 -9.11
C LYS A 198 -1.33 -13.50 -8.40
N ASP A 199 -2.44 -13.28 -7.72
CA ASP A 199 -2.56 -12.18 -6.75
C ASP A 199 -1.59 -12.39 -5.58
N VAL A 200 -1.08 -11.28 -5.05
CA VAL A 200 -0.21 -11.28 -3.89
C VAL A 200 -0.84 -10.47 -2.78
N ILE A 201 -0.99 -11.05 -1.60
CA ILE A 201 -1.35 -10.33 -0.39
C ILE A 201 -0.09 -9.94 0.37
N VAL A 202 -0.05 -8.68 0.81
CA VAL A 202 1.06 -8.06 1.52
C VAL A 202 0.55 -7.65 2.90
N ILE A 203 1.20 -8.16 3.93
CA ILE A 203 0.92 -7.86 5.33
C ILE A 203 2.07 -6.98 5.82
N GLY A 204 1.86 -5.67 5.88
CA GLY A 204 2.84 -4.72 6.42
C GLY A 204 2.70 -4.57 7.93
N LEU A 205 3.82 -4.42 8.64
CA LEU A 205 3.86 -4.31 10.09
C LEU A 205 4.45 -2.98 10.55
N GLY A 206 3.98 -2.47 11.68
CA GLY A 206 4.45 -1.22 12.29
C GLY A 206 4.13 -1.14 13.78
N ASP A 207 4.83 -0.29 14.53
CA ASP A 207 4.50 0.07 15.92
C ASP A 207 3.40 1.16 16.00
N SER A 208 2.87 1.59 14.86
CA SER A 208 1.64 2.37 14.73
C SER A 208 0.87 1.91 13.49
N PHE A 209 -0.45 2.19 13.45
CA PHE A 209 -1.29 1.91 12.29
C PHE A 209 -0.75 2.58 11.01
N GLU A 210 -0.34 3.85 11.09
CA GLU A 210 0.17 4.59 9.93
C GLU A 210 1.46 3.97 9.38
N LYS A 211 2.35 3.48 10.26
CA LYS A 211 3.57 2.78 9.84
C LYS A 211 3.25 1.43 9.21
N ALA A 212 2.34 0.65 9.78
CA ALA A 212 1.90 -0.62 9.20
C ALA A 212 1.30 -0.40 7.80
N ARG A 213 0.48 0.65 7.63
CA ARG A 213 -0.09 1.05 6.35
C ARG A 213 0.99 1.47 5.34
N LEU A 214 1.92 2.34 5.73
CA LEU A 214 3.04 2.74 4.87
C LEU A 214 3.91 1.55 4.46
N ALA A 215 4.22 0.67 5.41
CA ALA A 215 4.99 -0.55 5.19
C ALA A 215 4.31 -1.46 4.15
N SER A 216 3.01 -1.72 4.34
CA SER A 216 2.20 -2.56 3.45
C SER A 216 2.18 -2.00 2.02
N ILE A 217 1.92 -0.70 1.87
CA ILE A 217 1.83 -0.05 0.57
C ILE A 217 3.19 0.03 -0.10
N ASN A 218 4.26 0.35 0.63
CA ASN A 218 5.60 0.44 0.02
C ASN A 218 6.11 -0.93 -0.44
N ALA A 219 5.81 -1.99 0.32
CA ALA A 219 6.04 -3.36 -0.10
C ALA A 219 5.21 -3.71 -1.35
N ALA A 220 3.92 -3.38 -1.38
CA ALA A 220 3.07 -3.57 -2.56
C ALA A 220 3.60 -2.80 -3.79
N LEU A 221 4.07 -1.57 -3.62
CA LEU A 221 4.66 -0.75 -4.69
C LEU A 221 5.93 -1.34 -5.29
N SER A 222 6.65 -2.20 -4.56
CA SER A 222 7.83 -2.89 -5.11
C SER A 222 7.47 -4.04 -6.07
N LEU A 223 6.18 -4.40 -6.16
CA LEU A 223 5.67 -5.47 -7.02
C LEU A 223 5.05 -4.95 -8.33
N ILE A 224 5.30 -3.69 -8.72
CA ILE A 224 4.63 -3.05 -9.87
C ILE A 224 5.60 -2.31 -10.79
#